data_AF-A0A2Z5EEI4-F1
#
_entry.id   AF-A0A2Z5EEI4-F1
#
_cell.length_a   1.000
_cell.length_b   1.000
_cell.length_c   1.000
_cell.angle_alpha   90.00
_cell.angle_beta   90.00
_cell.angle_gamma   90.00
#
_symmetry.space_group_name_H-M   'P 1'
#
loop_
_entity.id
_entity.type
_entity.pdbx_description
1 polymer ?
#
loop_
_entity_poly.entity_id
_entity_poly.type
_entity_poly.pdbx_seq_one_letter_code
_entity_poly.pdbx_strand_id
1 'polypeptide(L)'
;MVGTQHEEVIMGMYQDIAAASAKVTDRVTAALVAGLEREFGHGAGQALAARFLDAEEVDFRWDARSEERWLGLYESHDDGECELDRIAICGRLDGCWFAATMLVDGEGRAHGMTGCRTVEDRSQARQAMLDAR
;
A
#
# COMPACT_ATOMS: atom_id res chain seq x y z
N MET A 1 -8.18 38.82 46.21
CA MET A 1 -9.06 38.17 45.22
C MET A 1 -8.17 37.30 44.36
N VAL A 2 -8.06 36.02 44.70
CA VAL A 2 -7.29 35.00 43.96
C VAL A 2 -8.26 33.85 43.74
N GLY A 3 -8.36 33.39 42.51
CA GLY A 3 -9.25 32.30 42.12
C GLY A 3 -9.11 31.98 40.64
N THR A 4 -7.90 31.71 40.17
CA THR A 4 -7.65 31.11 38.86
C THR A 4 -7.49 29.61 39.06
N GLN A 5 -8.56 28.84 38.91
CA GLN A 5 -8.59 27.39 38.67
C GLN A 5 -9.91 27.15 37.90
N HIS A 6 -10.02 26.44 36.78
CA HIS A 6 -9.56 25.08 36.56
C HIS A 6 -9.82 24.76 35.06
N GLU A 7 -8.86 24.97 34.15
CA GLU A 7 -9.05 24.63 32.72
C GLU A 7 -7.75 24.09 32.09
N GLU A 8 -6.90 23.40 32.86
CA GLU A 8 -5.63 22.85 32.37
C GLU A 8 -5.51 21.32 32.42
N VAL A 9 -6.54 20.59 32.87
CA VAL A 9 -6.38 19.14 33.13
C VAL A 9 -6.72 18.23 31.93
N ILE A 10 -7.40 18.72 30.89
CA ILE A 10 -7.91 17.84 29.81
C ILE A 10 -6.93 17.68 28.62
N MET A 11 -5.93 18.55 28.47
CA MET A 11 -5.01 18.54 27.32
C MET A 11 -3.77 17.64 27.48
N GLY A 12 -3.62 16.96 28.62
CA GLY A 12 -2.51 16.01 28.87
C GLY A 12 -2.80 14.55 28.50
N MET A 13 -4.04 14.08 28.70
CA MET A 13 -4.37 12.64 28.59
C MET A 13 -4.58 12.11 27.15
N TYR A 14 -4.76 12.99 26.17
CA TYR A 14 -4.96 12.56 24.77
C TYR A 14 -3.65 12.12 24.08
N GLN A 15 -2.48 12.47 24.62
CA GLN A 15 -1.19 12.06 24.06
C GLN A 15 -0.70 10.69 24.56
N ASP A 16 -1.27 10.16 25.65
CA ASP A 16 -0.79 8.94 26.29
C ASP A 16 -1.34 7.66 25.66
N ILE A 17 -2.57 7.66 25.15
CA ILE A 17 -3.22 6.44 24.63
C ILE A 17 -2.62 6.03 23.28
N ALA A 18 -2.39 6.96 22.36
CA ALA A 18 -1.79 6.66 21.06
C ALA A 18 -0.34 6.17 21.20
N ALA A 19 0.45 6.81 22.07
CA ALA A 19 1.82 6.40 22.35
C ALA A 19 1.91 5.05 23.07
N ALA A 20 1.01 4.80 24.03
CA ALA A 20 0.91 3.50 24.70
C ALA A 20 0.47 2.40 23.73
N SER A 21 -0.49 2.68 22.85
CA SER A 21 -0.95 1.76 21.81
C SER A 21 0.17 1.40 20.84
N ALA A 22 0.91 2.39 20.31
CA ALA A 22 2.07 2.15 19.47
C ALA A 22 3.12 1.27 20.16
N LYS A 23 3.42 1.54 21.44
CA LYS A 23 4.37 0.75 22.23
C LYS A 23 3.91 -0.68 22.51
N VAL A 24 2.60 -0.89 22.68
CA VAL A 24 2.02 -2.24 22.81
C VAL A 24 2.14 -2.98 21.47
N THR A 25 1.80 -2.32 20.37
CA THR A 25 1.97 -2.86 19.02
C THR A 25 3.42 -3.25 18.77
N ASP A 26 4.39 -2.38 19.05
CA ASP A 26 5.82 -2.67 18.89
C ASP A 26 6.26 -3.92 19.67
N ARG A 27 5.78 -4.07 20.91
CA ARG A 27 6.10 -5.25 21.74
C ARG A 27 5.49 -6.52 21.20
N VAL A 28 4.24 -6.47 20.75
CA VAL A 28 3.54 -7.62 20.15
C VAL A 28 4.23 -8.02 18.86
N THR A 29 4.54 -7.05 17.98
CA THR A 29 5.26 -7.29 16.73
C THR A 29 6.65 -7.86 16.99
N ALA A 30 7.39 -7.32 17.97
CA ALA A 30 8.70 -7.85 18.35
C ALA A 30 8.61 -9.28 18.89
N ALA A 31 7.61 -9.59 19.72
CA ALA A 31 7.40 -10.95 20.23
C ALA A 31 7.01 -11.94 19.12
N LEU A 32 6.20 -11.51 18.15
CA LEU A 32 5.84 -12.28 16.96
C LEU A 32 7.08 -12.57 16.10
N VAL A 33 7.88 -11.55 15.79
CA VAL A 33 9.12 -11.70 15.02
C VAL A 33 10.08 -12.66 15.73
N ALA A 34 10.31 -12.49 17.04
CA ALA A 34 11.16 -13.39 17.83
C ALA A 34 10.61 -14.82 17.89
N GLY A 35 9.30 -15.01 17.84
CA GLY A 35 8.65 -16.31 17.68
C GLY A 35 8.99 -16.96 16.35
N LEU A 36 8.80 -16.22 15.26
CA LEU A 36 9.10 -16.68 13.89
C LEU A 36 10.59 -17.02 13.72
N GLU A 37 11.49 -16.19 14.26
CA GLU A 37 12.93 -16.45 14.19
C GLU A 37 13.34 -17.72 14.95
N ARG A 38 12.69 -17.99 16.09
CA ARG A 38 12.94 -19.19 16.88
C ARG A 38 12.48 -20.46 16.16
N GLU A 39 11.34 -20.40 15.50
CA GLU A 39 10.68 -21.58 14.92
C GLU A 39 11.14 -21.87 13.49
N PHE A 40 11.42 -20.82 12.70
CA PHE A 40 11.74 -20.93 11.28
C PHE A 40 13.15 -20.44 10.90
N GLY A 41 13.92 -19.95 11.88
CA GLY A 41 15.28 -19.46 11.70
C GLY A 41 15.38 -17.96 11.49
N HIS A 42 16.60 -17.43 11.61
CA HIS A 42 16.87 -15.99 11.51
C HIS A 42 16.41 -15.41 10.16
N GLY A 43 15.72 -14.28 10.21
CA GLY A 43 15.18 -13.62 9.01
C GLY A 43 13.83 -14.14 8.53
N ALA A 44 13.23 -15.15 9.17
CA ALA A 44 11.92 -15.68 8.79
C ALA A 44 10.80 -14.61 8.81
N GLY A 45 10.82 -13.72 9.81
CA GLY A 45 9.89 -12.59 9.87
C GLY A 45 10.04 -11.64 8.69
N GLN A 46 11.28 -11.32 8.29
CA GLN A 46 11.57 -10.45 7.16
C GLN A 46 11.12 -11.08 5.83
N ALA A 47 11.41 -12.37 5.64
CA ALA A 47 11.03 -13.11 4.45
C ALA A 47 9.50 -13.22 4.32
N LEU A 48 8.80 -13.44 5.44
CA LEU A 48 7.35 -13.50 5.45
C LEU A 48 6.72 -12.13 5.16
N ALA A 49 7.26 -11.05 5.75
CA ALA A 49 6.81 -9.69 5.46
C ALA A 49 7.00 -9.32 3.99
N ALA A 50 8.14 -9.68 3.39
CA ALA A 50 8.37 -9.48 1.96
C ALA A 50 7.32 -10.20 1.11
N ARG A 51 6.99 -11.46 1.43
CA ARG A 51 5.96 -12.23 0.71
C ARG A 51 4.57 -11.63 0.84
N PHE A 52 4.22 -11.07 2.00
CA PHE A 52 2.96 -10.35 2.16
C PHE A 52 2.94 -9.09 1.29
N LEU A 53 4.00 -8.29 1.32
CA LEU A 53 4.08 -7.10 0.48
C LEU A 53 4.02 -7.42 -1.02
N ASP A 54 4.69 -8.49 -1.46
CA ASP A 54 4.64 -8.96 -2.85
C ASP A 54 3.24 -9.43 -3.25
N ALA A 55 2.52 -10.11 -2.34
CA ALA A 55 1.15 -10.58 -2.60
C ALA A 55 0.14 -9.44 -2.71
N GLU A 56 0.35 -8.37 -1.95
CA GLU A 56 -0.55 -7.21 -1.87
C GLU A 56 -0.10 -6.06 -2.80
N GLU A 57 0.97 -6.22 -3.59
CA GLU A 57 1.54 -5.14 -4.39
C GLU A 57 0.52 -4.55 -5.38
N VAL A 58 -0.31 -5.41 -5.98
CA VAL A 58 -1.39 -5.03 -6.90
C VAL A 58 -2.37 -4.09 -6.21
N ASP A 59 -2.85 -4.47 -5.03
CA ASP A 59 -3.83 -3.70 -4.26
C ASP A 59 -3.24 -2.40 -3.74
N PHE A 60 -2.03 -2.43 -3.17
CA PHE A 60 -1.36 -1.22 -2.69
C PHE A 60 -1.16 -0.18 -3.80
N ARG A 61 -0.79 -0.60 -5.00
CA ARG A 61 -0.62 0.32 -6.13
C ARG A 61 -1.94 0.78 -6.73
N TRP A 62 -2.95 -0.10 -6.76
CA TRP A 62 -4.29 0.30 -7.15
C TRP A 62 -4.82 1.40 -6.23
N ASP A 63 -4.69 1.23 -4.92
CA ASP A 63 -5.17 2.20 -3.94
C ASP A 63 -4.33 3.48 -3.90
N ALA A 64 -3.02 3.39 -4.12
CA ALA A 64 -2.12 4.54 -4.16
C ALA A 64 -2.18 5.36 -5.47
N ARG A 65 -3.02 4.96 -6.44
CA ARG A 65 -3.13 5.66 -7.72
C ARG A 65 -3.70 7.06 -7.54
N SER A 66 -3.21 7.97 -8.37
CA SER A 66 -3.66 9.37 -8.41
C SER A 66 -4.30 9.76 -9.73
N GLU A 67 -3.90 9.11 -10.82
CA GLU A 67 -4.46 9.28 -12.16
C GLU A 67 -4.58 7.90 -12.82
N GLU A 68 -5.58 7.74 -13.69
CA GLU A 68 -5.85 6.52 -14.42
C GLU A 68 -6.23 6.82 -15.89
N ARG A 69 -5.96 5.87 -16.78
CA ARG A 69 -6.31 5.92 -18.20
C ARG A 69 -6.64 4.52 -18.70
N TRP A 70 -7.88 4.35 -19.17
CA TRP A 70 -8.31 3.12 -19.81
C TRP A 70 -7.58 2.89 -21.14
N LEU A 71 -7.07 1.67 -21.34
CA LEU A 71 -6.34 1.24 -22.54
C LEU A 71 -7.14 0.28 -23.42
N GLY A 72 -8.27 -0.24 -22.93
CA GLY A 72 -9.09 -1.24 -23.60
C GLY A 72 -9.18 -2.54 -22.81
N LEU A 73 -9.82 -3.53 -23.41
CA LEU A 73 -10.00 -4.86 -22.80
C LEU A 73 -8.69 -5.66 -22.85
N TYR A 74 -8.50 -6.49 -21.83
CA TYR A 74 -7.49 -7.52 -21.80
C TYR A 74 -8.01 -8.73 -22.56
N GLU A 75 -7.41 -9.01 -23.71
CA GLU A 75 -7.71 -10.20 -24.50
C GLU A 75 -6.94 -11.39 -23.90
N SER A 76 -7.59 -12.14 -23.00
CA SER A 76 -7.11 -13.46 -22.60
C SER A 76 -7.34 -14.44 -23.75
N HIS A 77 -6.46 -15.45 -23.88
CA HIS A 77 -6.64 -16.52 -24.87
C HIS A 77 -7.56 -17.64 -24.35
N ASP A 78 -8.10 -17.49 -23.15
CA ASP A 78 -8.95 -18.48 -22.48
C ASP A 78 -10.35 -17.89 -22.32
N ASP A 79 -11.31 -18.44 -23.07
CA ASP A 79 -12.72 -18.02 -23.12
C ASP A 79 -13.45 -18.13 -21.76
N GLY A 80 -12.78 -18.66 -20.72
CA GLY A 80 -13.29 -18.80 -19.36
C GLY A 80 -12.83 -17.73 -18.35
N GLU A 81 -11.89 -16.84 -18.71
CA GLU A 81 -11.46 -15.77 -17.81
C GLU A 81 -12.43 -14.58 -17.83
N CYS A 82 -12.64 -13.94 -16.68
CA CYS A 82 -13.44 -12.72 -16.59
C CYS A 82 -12.90 -11.65 -17.55
N GLU A 83 -13.79 -10.89 -18.17
CA GLU A 83 -13.39 -9.70 -18.94
C GLU A 83 -12.71 -8.70 -18.01
N LEU A 84 -11.42 -8.44 -18.25
CA LEU A 84 -10.63 -7.47 -17.50
C LEU A 84 -10.33 -6.24 -18.36
N ASP A 85 -10.46 -5.06 -17.77
CA ASP A 85 -9.98 -3.81 -18.33
C ASP A 85 -8.48 -3.65 -18.08
N ARG A 86 -7.78 -3.14 -19.10
CA ARG A 86 -6.41 -2.67 -18.98
C ARG A 86 -6.42 -1.20 -18.64
N ILE A 87 -5.89 -0.84 -17.48
CA ILE A 87 -5.88 0.55 -16.99
C ILE A 87 -4.45 0.97 -16.68
N ALA A 88 -3.92 1.94 -17.42
CA ALA A 88 -2.67 2.60 -17.04
C ALA A 88 -2.92 3.52 -15.85
N ILE A 89 -2.10 3.43 -14.82
CA ILE A 89 -2.16 4.27 -13.62
C ILE A 89 -0.82 4.96 -13.36
N CYS A 90 -0.86 6.09 -12.66
CA CYS A 90 0.31 6.60 -11.95
C CYS A 90 -0.07 7.11 -10.55
N GLY A 91 0.87 7.00 -9.63
CA GLY A 91 0.65 7.31 -8.22
C GLY A 91 1.95 7.46 -7.45
N ARG A 92 1.84 7.54 -6.13
CA ARG A 92 3.00 7.62 -5.23
C ARG A 92 2.84 6.61 -4.09
N LEU A 93 3.82 5.74 -3.93
CA LEU A 93 3.85 4.71 -2.89
C LEU A 93 5.26 4.68 -2.28
N ASP A 94 5.33 4.60 -0.95
CA ASP A 94 6.59 4.62 -0.19
C ASP A 94 7.54 5.77 -0.60
N GLY A 95 6.97 6.98 -0.73
CA GLY A 95 7.72 8.17 -1.11
C GLY A 95 8.12 8.27 -2.58
N CYS A 96 7.99 7.20 -3.37
CA CYS A 96 8.40 7.13 -4.77
C CYS A 96 7.22 7.24 -5.74
N TRP A 97 7.42 7.87 -6.89
CA TRP A 97 6.41 7.92 -7.95
C TRP A 97 6.44 6.63 -8.77
N PHE A 98 5.29 6.19 -9.28
CA PHE A 98 5.22 5.01 -10.12
C PHE A 98 4.22 5.15 -11.27
N ALA A 99 4.41 4.33 -12.30
CA ALA A 99 3.43 4.07 -13.34
C ALA A 99 3.31 2.56 -13.58
N ALA A 100 2.09 2.07 -13.78
CA ALA A 100 1.80 0.66 -13.99
C ALA A 100 0.59 0.47 -14.92
N THR A 101 0.42 -0.74 -15.48
CA THR A 101 -0.82 -1.14 -16.15
C THR A 101 -1.52 -2.22 -15.32
N MET A 102 -2.75 -1.95 -14.90
CA MET A 102 -3.56 -2.82 -14.06
C MET A 102 -4.54 -3.61 -14.91
N LEU A 103 -4.86 -4.84 -14.48
CA LEU A 103 -5.96 -5.63 -15.00
C LEU A 103 -7.09 -5.57 -13.98
N VAL A 104 -8.24 -5.03 -14.36
CA VAL A 104 -9.32 -4.66 -13.44
C VAL A 104 -10.63 -5.25 -13.91
N ASP A 105 -11.40 -5.85 -13.00
CA ASP A 105 -12.70 -6.41 -13.34
C ASP A 105 -13.81 -5.34 -13.44
N GLY A 106 -15.01 -5.75 -13.84
CA GLY A 106 -16.19 -4.89 -13.90
C GLY A 106 -16.68 -4.36 -12.53
N GLU A 107 -16.13 -4.86 -11.41
CA GLU A 107 -16.40 -4.33 -10.06
C GLU A 107 -15.35 -3.30 -9.62
N GLY A 108 -14.34 -3.02 -10.45
CA GLY A 108 -13.26 -2.08 -10.13
C GLY A 108 -12.18 -2.68 -9.23
N ARG A 109 -12.09 -4.01 -9.14
CA ARG A 109 -11.03 -4.71 -8.39
C ARG A 109 -9.87 -5.02 -9.30
N ALA A 110 -8.66 -4.69 -8.86
CA ALA A 110 -7.45 -5.06 -9.57
C ALA A 110 -7.13 -6.54 -9.31
N HIS A 111 -6.99 -7.33 -10.37
CA HIS A 111 -6.61 -8.75 -10.32
C HIS A 111 -5.15 -8.98 -10.68
N GLY A 112 -4.52 -8.00 -11.33
CA GLY A 112 -3.14 -8.12 -11.76
C GLY A 112 -2.51 -6.80 -12.17
N MET A 113 -1.20 -6.84 -12.33
CA MET A 113 -0.39 -5.72 -12.74
C MET A 113 0.66 -6.17 -13.75
N THR A 114 0.86 -5.35 -14.78
CA THR A 114 1.89 -5.51 -15.80
C THR A 114 2.64 -4.20 -15.98
N GLY A 115 3.94 -4.29 -16.28
CA GLY A 115 4.76 -3.11 -16.59
C GLY A 115 4.74 -2.04 -15.51
N CYS A 116 5.30 -2.33 -14.32
CA CYS A 116 5.47 -1.34 -13.26
C CYS A 116 6.87 -0.70 -13.33
N ARG A 117 6.93 0.63 -13.23
CA ARG A 117 8.19 1.37 -13.07
C ARG A 117 8.06 2.39 -11.96
N THR A 118 9.12 2.49 -11.16
CA THR A 118 9.29 3.51 -10.13
C THR A 118 10.26 4.58 -10.62
N VAL A 119 9.92 5.84 -10.37
CA VAL A 119 10.70 7.03 -10.75
C VAL A 119 10.67 8.04 -9.62
N GLU A 120 11.62 8.98 -9.62
CA GLU A 120 11.72 9.99 -8.56
C GLU A 120 10.76 11.17 -8.76
N ASP A 121 10.24 11.35 -9.98
CA ASP A 121 9.48 12.55 -10.37
C ASP A 121 8.07 12.24 -10.88
N ARG A 122 7.13 13.11 -10.50
CA ARG A 122 5.71 13.00 -10.88
C ARG A 122 5.52 13.08 -12.38
N SER A 123 6.20 14.01 -13.06
CA SER A 123 6.00 14.23 -14.49
C SER A 123 6.47 13.03 -15.30
N GLN A 124 7.55 12.37 -14.87
CA GLN A 124 8.03 11.13 -15.47
C GLN A 124 7.02 9.99 -15.30
N ALA A 125 6.46 9.81 -14.10
CA ALA A 125 5.43 8.80 -13.85
C ALA A 125 4.14 9.07 -14.66
N ARG A 126 3.76 10.33 -14.80
CA ARG A 126 2.59 10.70 -15.61
C ARG A 126 2.82 10.49 -17.10
N GLN A 127 3.95 10.95 -17.64
CA GLN A 127 4.32 10.68 -19.04
C GLN A 127 4.37 9.18 -19.29
N ALA A 128 4.91 8.45 -18.33
CA ALA A 128 5.01 7.02 -18.37
C ALA A 128 3.67 6.29 -18.52
N MET A 129 2.66 6.73 -17.77
CA MET A 129 1.29 6.24 -17.86
C MET A 129 0.66 6.58 -19.21
N LEU A 130 0.93 7.78 -19.75
CA LEU A 130 0.40 8.24 -21.05
C LEU A 130 1.02 7.48 -22.24
N ASP A 131 2.25 6.97 -22.09
CA ASP A 131 2.93 6.20 -23.14
C ASP A 131 2.54 4.72 -23.17
N ALA A 132 1.86 4.21 -22.12
CA ALA A 132 1.39 2.83 -22.06
C ALA A 132 0.45 2.49 -23.22
N ARG A 133 0.45 1.23 -23.66
CA ARG A 133 -0.37 0.68 -24.75
C ARG A 133 -0.88 -0.67 -24.33
#